data_AF-A0A7X9DDX0-F1
#
_entry.id   AF-A0A7X9DDX0-F1
#
_cell.length_a   1.000
_cell.length_b   1.000
_cell.length_c   1.000
_cell.angle_alpha   90.00
_cell.angle_beta   90.00
_cell.angle_gamma   90.00
#
_symmetry.space_group_name_H-M   'P 1'
#
loop_
_entity.id
_entity.type
_entity.pdbx_description
1 polymer ?
#
loop_
_entity_poly.entity_id
_entity_poly.type
_entity_poly.pdbx_seq_one_letter_code
_entity_poly.pdbx_strand_id
1 'polypeptide(L)'
;MSEQKIVTVPEIATIEEIKDEIVDVKTFYLRFDNKEIDGNFKFKSGQFIMCTIFGAGEFAVSLPPSPENDRFHITVRRIGKVTNALHDLQVGDKVG
;
A
#
# COMPACT_ATOMS: atom_id res chain seq x y z
N MET A 1 24.94 -19.33 -2.20
CA MET A 1 24.11 -18.91 -3.34
C MET A 1 23.24 -17.78 -2.84
N SER A 2 23.44 -16.56 -3.34
CA SER A 2 22.56 -15.44 -3.02
C SER A 2 21.18 -15.75 -3.60
N GLU A 3 20.17 -15.90 -2.74
CA GLU A 3 18.78 -15.96 -3.17
C GLU A 3 18.48 -14.71 -4.00
N GLN A 4 18.30 -14.89 -5.32
CA GLN A 4 17.85 -13.80 -6.17
C GLN A 4 16.39 -13.53 -5.84
N LYS A 5 16.14 -12.42 -5.15
CA LYS A 5 14.80 -11.93 -4.88
C LYS A 5 14.04 -11.72 -6.19
N ILE A 6 12.98 -12.49 -6.40
CA ILE A 6 12.11 -12.37 -7.58
C ILE A 6 11.29 -11.08 -7.40
N VAL A 7 11.68 -10.03 -8.13
CA VAL A 7 11.08 -8.68 -8.05
C VAL A 7 9.61 -8.64 -8.53
N THR A 8 9.11 -9.72 -9.14
CA THR A 8 7.75 -9.79 -9.70
C THR A 8 6.68 -10.29 -8.73
N VAL A 9 7.06 -10.69 -7.51
CA VAL A 9 6.09 -11.10 -6.49
C VAL A 9 5.86 -9.90 -5.56
N PRO A 10 4.61 -9.46 -5.35
CA PRO A 10 4.33 -8.36 -4.44
C PRO A 10 4.74 -8.69 -3.01
N GLU A 11 5.21 -7.66 -2.29
CA GLU A 11 5.52 -7.76 -0.88
C GLU A 11 4.25 -7.56 -0.06
N ILE A 12 4.00 -8.48 0.87
CA ILE A 12 2.82 -8.42 1.71
C ILE A 12 2.96 -7.29 2.71
N ALA A 13 1.91 -6.47 2.82
CA ALA A 13 1.79 -5.42 3.81
C ALA A 13 0.47 -5.57 4.58
N THR A 14 0.50 -5.17 5.85
CA THR A 14 -0.66 -5.15 6.74
C THR A 14 -1.16 -3.71 6.89
N ILE A 15 -2.47 -3.51 6.85
CA ILE A 15 -3.10 -2.21 7.13
C ILE A 15 -3.05 -1.98 8.65
N GLU A 16 -2.30 -0.98 9.09
CA GLU A 16 -2.17 -0.64 10.51
C GLU A 16 -3.17 0.39 10.97
N GLU A 17 -3.57 1.30 10.08
CA GLU A 17 -4.49 2.37 10.37
C GLU A 17 -5.23 2.78 9.10
N ILE A 18 -6.50 3.12 9.26
CA ILE A 18 -7.33 3.69 8.21
C ILE A 18 -7.86 5.02 8.72
N LYS A 19 -7.61 6.09 7.97
CA LYS A 19 -8.07 7.43 8.26
C LYS A 19 -9.01 7.92 7.17
N ASP A 20 -10.24 8.25 7.54
CA ASP A 20 -11.17 8.94 6.64
C ASP A 20 -10.72 10.39 6.46
N GLU A 21 -10.51 10.81 5.21
CA GLU A 21 -10.07 12.18 4.88
C GLU A 21 -11.27 13.06 4.51
N ILE A 22 -11.99 12.65 3.47
CA ILE A 22 -13.22 13.27 2.96
C ILE A 22 -14.14 12.17 2.42
N VAL A 23 -15.33 12.55 1.94
CA VAL A 23 -16.26 11.61 1.32
C VAL A 23 -15.57 10.79 0.23
N ASP A 24 -15.67 9.47 0.36
CA ASP A 24 -15.08 8.46 -0.51
C ASP A 24 -13.55 8.44 -0.59
N VAL A 25 -12.83 9.15 0.28
CA VAL A 25 -11.36 9.17 0.30
C VAL A 25 -10.85 8.73 1.67
N LYS A 26 -10.00 7.70 1.67
CA LYS A 26 -9.34 7.19 2.87
C LYS A 26 -7.84 7.12 2.68
N THR A 27 -7.10 7.37 3.74
CA THR A 27 -5.67 7.09 3.85
C THR A 27 -5.49 5.76 4.57
N PHE A 28 -4.73 4.85 3.96
CA PHE A 28 -4.38 3.54 4.49
C PHE A 28 -2.90 3.55 4.84
N TYR A 29 -2.59 3.43 6.12
CA TYR A 29 -1.22 3.26 6.60
C TYR A 29 -0.86 1.78 6.55
N LEU A 30 0.27 1.49 5.90
CA LEU A 30 0.70 0.15 5.55
C LEU A 30 2.06 -0.12 6.18
N ARG A 31 2.23 -1.33 6.71
CA ARG A 31 3.53 -1.83 7.17
C ARG A 31 3.87 -3.12 6.45
N PHE A 32 5.09 -3.24 5.92
CA PHE A 32 5.51 -4.48 5.29
C PHE A 32 5.67 -5.56 6.37
N ASP A 33 5.19 -6.77 6.09
CA ASP A 33 5.34 -7.89 7.03
C ASP A 33 6.81 -8.34 7.13
N ASN A 34 7.55 -8.21 6.02
CA ASN A 34 8.98 -8.44 6.00
C ASN A 34 9.72 -7.23 6.60
N LYS A 35 10.26 -7.41 7.82
CA LYS A 35 10.98 -6.37 8.58
C LYS A 35 12.20 -5.81 7.87
N GLU A 36 12.90 -6.61 7.06
CA GLU A 36 14.07 -6.13 6.32
C GLU A 36 13.65 -5.13 5.24
N ILE A 37 12.53 -5.37 4.59
CA ILE A 37 11.98 -4.47 3.57
C ILE A 37 11.41 -3.23 4.24
N ASP A 38 10.62 -3.43 5.30
CA ASP A 38 10.01 -2.34 6.06
C ASP A 38 11.06 -1.30 6.53
N GLY A 39 12.18 -1.78 7.08
CA GLY A 39 13.27 -0.90 7.54
C GLY A 39 14.10 -0.23 6.44
N ASN A 40 14.03 -0.74 5.20
CA ASN A 40 14.83 -0.25 4.07
C ASN A 40 13.99 0.41 2.96
N PHE A 41 12.66 0.38 3.07
CA PHE A 41 11.78 0.89 2.04
C PHE A 41 11.92 2.40 1.92
N LYS A 42 12.31 2.86 0.73
CA LYS A 42 12.48 4.28 0.39
C LYS A 42 11.94 4.53 -1.00
N PHE A 43 11.23 5.63 -1.16
CA PHE A 43 10.71 6.07 -2.44
C PHE A 43 11.03 7.55 -2.68
N LYS A 44 11.00 7.94 -3.94
CA LYS A 44 11.18 9.31 -4.42
C LYS A 44 9.85 9.86 -4.91
N SER A 45 9.69 11.17 -4.82
CA SER A 45 8.54 11.86 -5.41
C SER A 45 8.41 11.53 -6.90
N GLY A 46 7.16 11.33 -7.35
CA GLY A 46 6.84 10.92 -8.71
C GLY A 46 6.86 9.41 -8.97
N GLN A 47 7.20 8.59 -7.97
CA GLN A 47 7.03 7.14 -8.05
C GLN A 47 5.60 6.71 -7.70
N PHE A 48 5.22 5.55 -8.20
CA PHE A 48 3.98 4.85 -7.87
C PHE A 48 4.29 3.40 -7.53
N ILE A 49 3.35 2.74 -6.86
CA ILE A 49 3.37 1.29 -6.63
C ILE A 49 2.20 0.63 -7.35
N MET A 50 2.35 -0.66 -7.61
CA MET A 50 1.22 -1.55 -7.89
C MET A 50 0.78 -2.14 -6.56
N CYS A 51 -0.50 -2.01 -6.22
CA CYS A 51 -1.08 -2.58 -5.02
C CYS A 51 -2.10 -3.64 -5.40
N THR A 52 -1.93 -4.86 -4.90
CA THR A 52 -2.91 -5.94 -5.10
C THR A 52 -3.86 -6.03 -3.92
N ILE A 53 -5.14 -6.11 -4.25
CA ILE A 53 -6.21 -6.47 -3.33
C ILE A 53 -6.64 -7.89 -3.66
N PHE A 54 -6.40 -8.81 -2.73
CA PHE A 54 -6.62 -10.25 -2.94
C PHE A 54 -8.07 -10.55 -3.36
N GLY A 55 -8.22 -11.27 -4.46
CA GLY A 55 -9.54 -11.59 -5.04
C GLY A 55 -10.20 -10.46 -5.84
N ALA A 56 -9.67 -9.24 -5.81
CA ALA A 56 -10.24 -8.10 -6.54
C ALA A 56 -9.40 -7.68 -7.76
N GLY A 57 -8.07 -7.73 -7.65
CA GLY A 57 -7.12 -7.36 -8.71
C GLY A 57 -6.04 -6.40 -8.21
N GLU A 58 -5.38 -5.71 -9.13
CA GLU A 58 -4.32 -4.75 -8.85
C GLU A 58 -4.62 -3.36 -9.43
N PHE A 59 -4.03 -2.32 -8.85
CA PHE A 59 -4.12 -0.96 -9.35
C PHE A 59 -2.84 -0.19 -9.08
N ALA A 60 -2.54 0.77 -9.95
CA ALA A 60 -1.43 1.71 -9.74
C ALA A 60 -1.88 2.84 -8.81
N VAL A 61 -1.05 3.17 -7.82
CA VAL A 61 -1.29 4.28 -6.89
C VAL A 61 -0.01 5.09 -6.69
N SER A 62 -0.11 6.41 -6.84
CA SER A 62 0.98 7.33 -6.57
C SER A 62 1.29 7.34 -5.08
N LEU A 63 2.57 7.33 -4.74
CA LEU A 63 2.99 7.49 -3.36
C LEU A 63 2.79 8.94 -2.91
N PRO A 64 2.47 9.18 -1.63
CA PRO A 64 2.26 10.53 -1.12
C PRO A 64 3.51 11.38 -1.38
N PRO A 65 3.34 12.64 -1.81
CA PRO A 65 4.47 13.57 -1.79
C PRO A 65 4.90 13.72 -0.32
N SER A 66 6.21 13.62 -0.10
CA SER A 66 6.94 13.96 1.13
C SER A 66 6.10 14.77 2.16
N PRO A 67 6.06 14.32 3.43
CA PRO A 67 7.29 14.32 4.21
C PRO A 67 8.07 13.02 4.06
N GLU A 68 9.39 13.12 3.90
CA GLU A 68 10.34 11.99 3.92
C GLU A 68 10.32 11.21 5.25
N ASN A 69 9.51 11.63 6.23
CA ASN A 69 9.45 11.11 7.61
C ASN A 69 8.04 10.67 8.06
N ASP A 70 7.03 10.64 7.19
CA ASP A 70 5.74 10.04 7.57
C ASP A 70 5.77 8.51 7.38
N ARG A 71 4.90 7.79 8.09
CA ARG A 71 4.69 6.35 7.92
C ARG A 71 4.28 6.05 6.48
N PHE A 72 4.65 4.89 5.96
CA PHE A 72 4.23 4.48 4.63
C PHE A 72 2.69 4.39 4.55
N HIS A 73 2.11 5.11 3.60
CA HIS A 73 0.67 5.17 3.42
C HIS A 73 0.30 5.44 1.97
N ILE A 74 -0.94 5.15 1.63
CA ILE A 74 -1.57 5.53 0.36
C ILE A 74 -2.92 6.19 0.64
N THR A 75 -3.24 7.24 -0.09
CA THR A 75 -4.55 7.89 -0.04
C THR A 75 -5.32 7.56 -1.30
N VAL A 76 -6.46 6.88 -1.15
CA VAL A 76 -7.20 6.29 -2.25
C VAL A 76 -8.65 6.76 -2.21
N ARG A 77 -9.19 7.03 -3.40
CA ARG A 77 -10.62 7.30 -3.60
C ARG A 77 -11.37 6.04 -4.02
N ARG A 78 -12.55 5.85 -3.44
CA ARG A 78 -13.51 4.78 -3.78
C ARG A 78 -14.19 5.11 -5.11
N ILE A 79 -13.82 4.41 -6.18
CA ILE A 79 -14.36 4.70 -7.52
C ILE A 79 -14.45 3.47 -8.44
N GLY A 80 -13.53 2.50 -8.31
CA GLY A 80 -13.44 1.35 -9.20
C GLY A 80 -13.50 0.03 -8.44
N LYS A 81 -13.64 -1.09 -9.15
CA LYS A 81 -13.77 -2.44 -8.55
C LYS A 81 -12.69 -2.72 -7.49
N VAL A 82 -11.42 -2.46 -7.81
CA VAL A 82 -10.29 -2.76 -6.92
C VAL A 82 -10.23 -1.79 -5.73
N THR A 83 -10.42 -0.49 -5.96
CA THR A 83 -10.41 0.48 -4.87
C THR A 83 -11.65 0.38 -3.97
N ASN A 84 -12.80 -0.07 -4.50
CA ASN A 84 -13.96 -0.38 -3.69
C ASN A 84 -13.66 -1.53 -2.72
N ALA A 85 -13.00 -2.61 -3.19
CA ALA A 85 -12.60 -3.71 -2.34
C ALA A 85 -11.57 -3.29 -1.28
N LEU A 86 -10.60 -2.43 -1.62
CA LEU A 86 -9.68 -1.83 -0.63
C LEU A 86 -10.45 -1.08 0.47
N HIS A 87 -11.47 -0.30 0.12
CA HIS A 87 -12.27 0.44 1.09
C HIS A 87 -13.15 -0.42 1.99
N ASP A 88 -13.36 -1.68 1.64
CA ASP A 88 -14.08 -2.65 2.45
C ASP A 88 -13.16 -3.41 3.43
N LEU A 89 -11.83 -3.24 3.31
CA LEU A 89 -10.84 -3.81 4.23
C LEU A 89 -10.80 -3.08 5.57
N GLN A 90 -10.33 -3.78 6.60
CA GLN A 90 -10.20 -3.30 7.97
C GLN A 90 -8.73 -3.27 8.41
N VAL A 91 -8.46 -2.57 9.53
CA VAL A 91 -7.16 -2.65 10.20
C VAL A 91 -6.84 -4.10 10.55
N GLY A 92 -5.65 -4.55 10.21
CA GLY A 92 -5.20 -5.94 10.33
C GLY A 92 -5.31 -6.76 9.04
N ASP A 93 -6.08 -6.31 8.06
CA ASP A 93 -6.15 -6.97 6.75
C ASP A 93 -4.86 -6.77 5.95
N LYS A 94 -4.65 -7.68 4.99
CA LYS A 94 -3.44 -7.75 4.18
C LYS A 94 -3.68 -7.30 2.75
N VAL A 95 -2.66 -6.65 2.21
CA VAL A 95 -2.52 -6.28 0.79
C VAL A 95 -1.17 -6.78 0.29
N GLY A 96 -0.97 -6.77 -1.02
CA GLY A 96 0.32 -7.01 -1.65
C GLY A 96 0.38 -6.32 -3.00
#